data_AF-A0A355F8K0-F1
#
_entry.id   AF-A0A355F8K0-F1
#
_cell.length_a   1.000
_cell.length_b   1.000
_cell.length_c   1.000
_cell.angle_alpha   90.00
_cell.angle_beta   90.00
_cell.angle_gamma   90.00
#
_symmetry.space_group_name_H-M   'P 1'
#
loop_
_entity.id
_entity.type
_entity.pdbx_description
1 polymer ?
#
loop_
_entity_poly.entity_id
_entity_poly.type
_entity_poly.pdbx_seq_one_letter_code
_entity_poly.pdbx_strand_id
1 'polypeptide(L)'
;MRFLLSGAAFAALLAVSTPAVAQITYSYQGNPFTTALAPYTTSMRVSGSFQVASTLAPSSVVDLSGSLLHFSFSDGIETRNETNSLICQFAVTTDAGGAITGYDIWLRESGGADPQHSLEARTANDLAGSLTPNNACGGGALNPFASVTGQPGVWTGGANVAAVPTVSGVGLAVLTLLLVGCALWRLRLRPVVR
;
A
#
# COMPACT_ATOMS: atom_id res chain seq x y z
N MET A 1 -11.85 17.36 63.95
CA MET A 1 -12.08 18.74 63.43
C MET A 1 -10.71 19.25 62.99
N ARG A 2 -10.30 19.36 61.72
CA ARG A 2 -10.94 19.52 60.39
C ARG A 2 -10.19 18.60 59.39
N PHE A 3 -10.80 17.59 58.79
CA PHE A 3 -11.59 17.60 57.55
C PHE A 3 -10.79 17.91 56.25
N LEU A 4 -10.46 16.81 55.55
CA LEU A 4 -10.61 16.53 54.11
C LEU A 4 -9.76 17.25 53.04
N LEU A 5 -9.54 16.47 51.96
CA LEU A 5 -9.10 16.80 50.60
C LEU A 5 -7.58 16.94 50.43
N SER A 6 -6.88 15.95 49.87
CA SER A 6 -6.84 15.83 48.40
C SER A 6 -6.49 14.40 47.96
N GLY A 7 -7.41 13.47 48.16
CA GLY A 7 -7.49 12.26 47.35
C GLY A 7 -8.57 12.47 46.30
N ALA A 8 -8.20 12.91 45.09
CA ALA A 8 -9.03 12.85 43.87
C ALA A 8 -8.33 13.59 42.71
N ALA A 9 -7.45 12.90 41.99
CA ALA A 9 -7.23 13.16 40.56
C ALA A 9 -6.47 11.99 39.92
N PHE A 10 -6.76 10.74 40.32
CA PHE A 10 -6.40 9.57 39.51
C PHE A 10 -7.51 9.39 38.45
N ALA A 11 -7.75 10.45 37.67
CA ALA A 11 -8.68 10.42 36.56
C ALA A 11 -8.01 9.59 35.46
N ALA A 12 -8.42 8.33 35.38
CA ALA A 12 -8.09 7.39 34.34
C ALA A 12 -8.30 8.05 32.97
N LEU A 13 -7.22 8.57 32.39
CA LEU A 13 -7.17 8.94 30.99
C LEU A 13 -7.03 7.63 30.22
N LEU A 14 -8.17 6.99 29.96
CA LEU A 14 -8.28 5.88 29.02
C LEU A 14 -7.65 6.35 27.72
N ALA A 15 -6.43 5.87 27.44
CA ALA A 15 -5.84 5.95 26.12
C ALA A 15 -6.80 5.18 25.20
N VAL A 16 -7.68 5.91 24.52
CA VAL A 16 -8.51 5.35 23.44
C VAL A 16 -7.53 5.04 22.31
N SER A 17 -6.94 3.84 22.36
CA SER A 17 -6.25 3.26 21.22
C SER A 17 -7.34 2.85 20.24
N THR A 18 -7.66 3.71 19.27
CA THR A 18 -8.46 3.27 18.13
C THR A 18 -7.67 2.18 17.41
N PRO A 19 -8.23 0.97 17.20
CA PRO A 19 -7.57 -0.02 16.38
C PRO A 19 -7.39 0.60 14.99
N ALA A 20 -6.14 0.80 14.58
CA ALA A 20 -5.85 1.13 13.20
C ALA A 20 -6.23 -0.10 12.38
N VAL A 21 -7.20 0.03 11.48
CA VAL A 21 -7.42 -1.00 10.45
C VAL A 21 -6.18 -0.96 9.57
N ALA A 22 -5.31 -1.97 9.71
CA ALA A 22 -4.14 -2.08 8.84
C ALA A 22 -4.64 -2.41 7.43
N GLN A 23 -4.42 -1.49 6.49
CA GLN A 23 -4.59 -1.78 5.08
C GLN A 23 -3.62 -2.89 4.65
N ILE A 24 -4.11 -3.79 3.81
CA ILE A 24 -3.30 -4.89 3.28
C ILE A 24 -2.69 -4.43 1.96
N THR A 25 -1.37 -4.53 1.86
CA THR A 25 -0.62 -4.20 0.64
C THR A 25 -0.29 -5.48 -0.13
N TYR A 26 -0.58 -5.45 -1.43
CA TYR A 26 -0.15 -6.45 -2.40
C TYR A 26 0.89 -5.80 -3.30
N SER A 27 2.08 -6.39 -3.39
CA SER A 27 3.21 -5.85 -4.14
C SER A 27 3.56 -6.74 -5.32
N TYR A 28 3.66 -6.14 -6.49
CA TYR A 28 4.06 -6.77 -7.73
C TYR A 28 5.51 -6.46 -8.07
N GLN A 29 6.27 -7.51 -8.36
CA GLN A 29 7.62 -7.39 -8.91
C GLN A 29 7.68 -8.15 -10.24
N GLY A 30 7.70 -7.40 -11.34
CA GLY A 30 7.89 -7.91 -12.68
C GLY A 30 9.34 -8.34 -12.96
N ASN A 31 9.49 -9.23 -13.91
CA ASN A 31 10.73 -9.60 -14.55
C ASN A 31 11.16 -8.49 -15.53
N PRO A 32 12.45 -8.42 -15.87
CA PRO A 32 12.91 -7.44 -16.84
C PRO A 32 12.24 -7.67 -18.20
N PHE A 33 11.96 -6.61 -18.95
CA PHE A 33 11.42 -6.72 -20.30
C PHE A 33 12.36 -7.53 -21.20
N THR A 34 11.80 -8.47 -21.98
CA THR A 34 12.55 -9.25 -22.98
C THR A 34 12.54 -8.59 -24.36
N THR A 35 11.58 -7.70 -24.60
CA THR A 35 11.48 -6.86 -25.78
C THR A 35 11.27 -5.43 -25.32
N ALA A 36 12.04 -4.49 -25.86
CA ALA A 36 11.95 -3.08 -25.50
C ALA A 36 12.34 -2.22 -26.70
N LEU A 37 11.46 -1.31 -27.08
CA LEU A 37 11.75 -0.23 -28.02
C LEU A 37 11.99 1.06 -27.24
N ALA A 38 12.96 1.86 -27.69
CA ALA A 38 13.29 3.12 -27.04
C ALA A 38 12.02 3.98 -26.83
N PRO A 39 11.82 4.58 -25.64
CA PRO A 39 12.82 4.81 -24.59
C PRO A 39 13.02 3.65 -23.60
N TYR A 40 12.29 2.54 -23.73
CA TYR A 40 12.44 1.39 -22.83
C TYR A 40 13.75 0.65 -23.06
N THR A 41 14.22 -0.01 -22.00
CA THR A 41 15.35 -0.94 -22.04
C THR A 41 14.97 -2.29 -21.44
N THR A 42 15.74 -3.33 -21.72
CA THR A 42 15.54 -4.67 -21.15
C THR A 42 15.94 -4.79 -19.67
N SER A 43 16.48 -3.73 -19.05
CA SER A 43 16.71 -3.68 -17.61
C SER A 43 15.49 -3.20 -16.81
N MET A 44 14.57 -2.50 -17.48
CA MET A 44 13.29 -2.01 -16.94
C MET A 44 12.29 -3.16 -16.79
N ARG A 45 11.25 -2.92 -15.99
CA ARG A 45 10.22 -3.90 -15.61
C ARG A 45 8.98 -3.17 -15.12
N VAL A 46 7.83 -3.84 -15.13
CA VAL A 46 6.67 -3.40 -14.35
C VAL A 46 6.89 -3.75 -12.87
N SER A 47 6.61 -2.81 -11.99
CA SER A 47 6.61 -3.02 -10.55
C SER A 47 5.63 -2.09 -9.88
N GLY A 48 5.05 -2.49 -8.77
CA GLY A 48 4.06 -1.64 -8.11
C GLY A 48 3.39 -2.31 -6.94
N SER A 49 2.35 -1.67 -6.43
CA SER A 49 1.54 -2.24 -5.39
C SER A 49 0.14 -1.65 -5.39
N PHE A 50 -0.76 -2.33 -4.69
CA PHE A 50 -2.07 -1.80 -4.36
C PHE A 50 -2.47 -2.14 -2.93
N GLN A 51 -3.42 -1.38 -2.40
CA GLN A 51 -3.91 -1.50 -1.04
C GLN A 51 -5.42 -1.74 -1.01
N VAL A 52 -5.85 -2.65 -0.13
CA VAL A 52 -7.25 -2.98 0.13
C VAL A 52 -7.52 -2.99 1.63
N ALA A 53 -8.79 -2.88 2.02
CA ALA A 53 -9.20 -2.79 3.42
C ALA A 53 -9.00 -4.09 4.22
N SER A 54 -8.98 -5.24 3.54
CA SER A 54 -8.82 -6.57 4.15
C SER A 54 -8.13 -7.52 3.19
N THR A 55 -7.55 -8.61 3.72
CA THR A 55 -7.04 -9.71 2.88
C THR A 55 -8.12 -10.18 1.91
N LEU A 56 -7.72 -10.40 0.66
CA LEU A 56 -8.62 -10.87 -0.38
C LEU A 56 -9.13 -12.26 -0.04
N ALA A 57 -10.45 -12.46 -0.17
CA ALA A 57 -11.04 -13.79 -0.02
C ALA A 57 -10.60 -14.70 -1.18
N PRO A 58 -10.63 -16.04 -1.00
CA PRO A 58 -10.38 -16.98 -2.09
C PRO A 58 -11.39 -16.80 -3.22
N SER A 59 -10.92 -16.60 -4.45
CA SER A 59 -11.79 -16.38 -5.62
C SER A 59 -11.12 -16.83 -6.92
N SER A 60 -11.93 -17.30 -7.87
CA SER A 60 -11.47 -17.61 -9.23
C SER A 60 -11.15 -16.35 -10.04
N VAL A 61 -11.94 -15.28 -9.89
CA VAL A 61 -11.68 -13.93 -10.44
C VAL A 61 -12.46 -12.93 -9.59
N VAL A 62 -11.83 -11.85 -9.15
CA VAL A 62 -12.47 -10.71 -8.48
C VAL A 62 -12.02 -9.40 -9.10
N ASP A 63 -12.97 -8.55 -9.49
CA ASP A 63 -12.68 -7.17 -9.89
C ASP A 63 -12.53 -6.31 -8.62
N LEU A 64 -11.38 -5.64 -8.50
CA LEU A 64 -11.03 -4.81 -7.37
C LEU A 64 -11.21 -3.31 -7.66
N SER A 65 -11.59 -2.90 -8.88
CA SER A 65 -11.66 -1.50 -9.30
C SER A 65 -12.41 -0.59 -8.32
N GLY A 66 -13.50 -1.07 -7.70
CA GLY A 66 -14.28 -0.33 -6.70
C GLY A 66 -13.85 -0.49 -5.23
N SER A 67 -12.82 -1.30 -4.95
CA SER A 67 -12.37 -1.65 -3.59
C SER A 67 -10.92 -1.26 -3.29
N LEU A 68 -10.20 -0.73 -4.29
CA LEU A 68 -8.85 -0.21 -4.13
C LEU A 68 -8.86 1.04 -3.24
N LEU A 69 -7.97 1.06 -2.25
CA LEU A 69 -7.70 2.24 -1.44
C LEU A 69 -6.64 3.11 -2.11
N HIS A 70 -5.55 2.48 -2.58
CA HIS A 70 -4.42 3.11 -3.26
C HIS A 70 -3.81 2.12 -4.25
N PHE A 71 -3.21 2.65 -5.33
CA PHE A 71 -2.33 1.84 -6.19
C PHE A 71 -1.23 2.69 -6.82
N SER A 72 -0.10 2.07 -7.11
CA SER A 72 0.98 2.72 -7.85
C SER A 72 1.79 1.67 -8.59
N PHE A 73 1.85 1.77 -9.93
CA PHE A 73 2.61 0.88 -10.80
C PHE A 73 3.53 1.71 -11.70
N SER A 74 4.77 1.29 -11.84
CA SER A 74 5.75 1.88 -12.75
C SER A 74 6.33 0.83 -13.67
N ASP A 75 6.63 1.23 -14.90
CA ASP A 75 7.34 0.45 -15.91
C ASP A 75 8.81 0.88 -16.08
N GLY A 76 9.30 1.79 -15.23
CA GLY A 76 10.64 2.38 -15.31
C GLY A 76 10.74 3.68 -16.11
N ILE A 77 9.69 4.07 -16.85
CA ILE A 77 9.57 5.36 -17.55
C ILE A 77 8.49 6.21 -16.89
N GLU A 78 7.30 5.65 -16.74
CA GLU A 78 6.11 6.31 -16.22
C GLU A 78 5.60 5.63 -14.95
N THR A 79 4.75 6.34 -14.20
CA THR A 79 4.06 5.79 -13.02
C THR A 79 2.57 6.07 -13.09
N ARG A 80 1.76 5.01 -12.95
CA ARG A 80 0.30 4.99 -12.94
C ARG A 80 -0.21 4.81 -11.51
N ASN A 81 -1.00 5.78 -11.05
CA ASN A 81 -1.63 5.82 -9.73
C ASN A 81 -3.07 6.33 -9.83
N GLU A 82 -3.78 6.40 -8.70
CA GLU A 82 -5.20 6.78 -8.64
C GLU A 82 -5.53 8.18 -9.21
N THR A 83 -4.55 9.08 -9.29
CA THR A 83 -4.78 10.48 -9.73
C THR A 83 -4.54 10.70 -11.22
N ASN A 84 -3.81 9.81 -11.88
CA ASN A 84 -3.37 9.97 -13.26
C ASN A 84 -3.73 8.80 -14.17
N SER A 85 -4.58 7.89 -13.70
CA SER A 85 -4.91 6.66 -14.41
C SER A 85 -6.42 6.43 -14.54
N LEU A 86 -6.81 5.93 -15.69
CA LEU A 86 -8.06 5.23 -15.92
C LEU A 86 -7.82 3.74 -15.70
N ILE A 87 -8.65 3.12 -14.86
CA ILE A 87 -8.64 1.67 -14.65
C ILE A 87 -9.48 1.04 -15.75
N CYS A 88 -8.82 0.40 -16.71
CA CYS A 88 -9.50 -0.34 -17.79
C CYS A 88 -9.82 -1.77 -17.38
N GLN A 89 -8.99 -2.36 -16.51
CA GLN A 89 -9.22 -3.65 -15.86
C GLN A 89 -8.42 -3.69 -14.57
N PHE A 90 -9.00 -4.23 -13.49
CA PHE A 90 -8.25 -4.53 -12.27
C PHE A 90 -8.79 -5.79 -11.60
N ALA A 91 -8.49 -6.94 -12.18
CA ALA A 91 -8.98 -8.22 -11.70
C ALA A 91 -7.84 -9.11 -11.19
N VAL A 92 -8.12 -9.89 -10.14
CA VAL A 92 -7.18 -10.87 -9.58
C VAL A 92 -7.86 -12.20 -9.26
N THR A 93 -7.08 -13.26 -9.21
CA THR A 93 -7.43 -14.60 -8.74
C THR A 93 -6.60 -14.88 -7.49
N THR A 94 -7.21 -15.51 -6.48
CA THR A 94 -6.56 -15.73 -5.18
C THR A 94 -6.71 -17.16 -4.69
N ASP A 95 -5.72 -17.65 -3.96
CA ASP A 95 -5.79 -18.94 -3.29
C ASP A 95 -6.54 -18.87 -1.94
N ALA A 96 -6.57 -19.99 -1.22
CA ALA A 96 -7.21 -20.09 0.10
C ALA A 96 -6.63 -19.14 1.16
N GLY A 97 -5.39 -18.69 0.99
CA GLY A 97 -4.70 -17.75 1.88
C GLY A 97 -4.84 -16.29 1.46
N GLY A 98 -5.53 -16.01 0.35
CA GLY A 98 -5.66 -14.66 -0.22
C GLY A 98 -4.41 -14.19 -0.96
N ALA A 99 -3.48 -15.10 -1.30
CA ALA A 99 -2.34 -14.78 -2.16
C ALA A 99 -2.79 -14.75 -3.62
N ILE A 100 -2.27 -13.79 -4.38
CA ILE A 100 -2.60 -13.61 -5.80
C ILE A 100 -1.93 -14.71 -6.63
N THR A 101 -2.74 -15.49 -7.35
CA THR A 101 -2.30 -16.56 -8.25
C THR A 101 -2.58 -16.24 -9.72
N GLY A 102 -3.45 -15.28 -9.98
CA GLY A 102 -3.77 -14.76 -11.32
C GLY A 102 -4.14 -13.29 -11.24
N TYR A 103 -3.96 -12.56 -12.33
CA TYR A 103 -4.16 -11.12 -12.41
C TYR A 103 -4.26 -10.65 -13.86
N ASP A 104 -5.07 -9.61 -14.04
CA ASP A 104 -5.23 -8.81 -15.26
C ASP A 104 -5.44 -7.36 -14.80
N ILE A 105 -4.37 -6.59 -14.82
CA ILE A 105 -4.35 -5.19 -14.42
C ILE A 105 -3.99 -4.38 -15.66
N TRP A 106 -4.86 -3.45 -16.02
CA TRP A 106 -4.69 -2.57 -17.16
C TRP A 106 -5.01 -1.13 -16.78
N LEU A 107 -3.97 -0.32 -16.79
CA LEU A 107 -3.99 1.09 -16.45
C LEU A 107 -3.66 1.90 -17.70
N ARG A 108 -4.47 2.93 -17.95
CA ARG A 108 -4.31 3.90 -19.02
C ARG A 108 -4.10 5.28 -18.41
N GLU A 109 -3.28 6.11 -19.03
CA GLU A 109 -3.19 7.53 -18.65
C GLU A 109 -4.56 8.24 -18.70
N SER A 110 -4.91 8.98 -17.65
CA SER A 110 -6.14 9.79 -17.61
C SER A 110 -5.89 11.23 -18.03
N GLY A 111 -6.72 11.77 -18.93
CA GLY A 111 -6.70 13.21 -19.24
C GLY A 111 -5.51 13.69 -20.07
N GLY A 112 -4.67 12.78 -20.56
CA GLY A 112 -3.56 13.09 -21.47
C GLY A 112 -4.02 13.33 -22.92
N ALA A 113 -3.26 14.15 -23.64
CA ALA A 113 -3.33 14.22 -25.10
C ALA A 113 -2.70 12.97 -25.71
N ASP A 114 -3.07 12.64 -26.95
CA ASP A 114 -2.45 11.51 -27.64
C ASP A 114 -0.95 11.75 -27.94
N PRO A 115 -0.12 10.69 -27.90
CA PRO A 115 -0.45 9.32 -27.51
C PRO A 115 -0.54 9.12 -25.99
N GLN A 116 -1.48 8.30 -25.54
CA GLN A 116 -1.68 7.93 -24.14
C GLN A 116 -0.81 6.75 -23.73
N HIS A 117 -0.25 6.81 -22.53
CA HIS A 117 0.51 5.71 -21.96
C HIS A 117 -0.38 4.54 -21.47
N SER A 118 0.11 3.31 -21.67
CA SER A 118 -0.47 2.03 -21.26
C SER A 118 0.49 1.31 -20.33
N LEU A 119 -0.03 0.78 -19.23
CA LEU A 119 0.64 -0.20 -18.40
C LEU A 119 -0.29 -1.38 -18.17
N GLU A 120 0.19 -2.57 -18.52
CA GLU A 120 -0.54 -3.84 -18.39
C GLU A 120 0.34 -4.81 -17.61
N ALA A 121 -0.20 -5.34 -16.51
CA ALA A 121 0.37 -6.46 -15.79
C ALA A 121 -0.63 -7.61 -15.84
N ARG A 122 -0.28 -8.70 -16.53
CA ARG A 122 -1.14 -9.87 -16.68
C ARG A 122 -0.40 -11.13 -16.30
N THR A 123 -1.13 -12.18 -15.97
CA THR A 123 -0.53 -13.47 -15.61
C THR A 123 0.37 -14.04 -16.71
N ALA A 124 0.03 -13.79 -17.97
CA ALA A 124 0.78 -14.29 -19.12
C ALA A 124 1.87 -13.33 -19.61
N ASN A 125 1.78 -12.03 -19.29
CA ASN A 125 2.66 -11.01 -19.86
C ASN A 125 2.53 -9.66 -19.16
N ASP A 126 3.61 -8.88 -19.16
CA ASP A 126 3.56 -7.45 -18.89
C ASP A 126 3.79 -6.69 -20.18
N LEU A 127 3.03 -5.61 -20.39
CA LEU A 127 3.24 -4.65 -21.47
C LEU A 127 3.28 -3.23 -20.92
N ALA A 128 4.15 -2.42 -21.50
CA ALA A 128 4.20 -0.99 -21.30
C ALA A 128 4.39 -0.30 -22.64
N GLY A 129 3.86 0.90 -22.81
CA GLY A 129 4.01 1.64 -24.06
C GLY A 129 3.03 2.76 -24.21
N SER A 130 2.95 3.32 -25.41
CA SER A 130 2.02 4.40 -25.73
C SER A 130 1.20 4.05 -26.97
N LEU A 131 -0.03 4.54 -27.04
CA LEU A 131 -0.89 4.39 -28.20
C LEU A 131 -1.83 5.58 -28.33
N THR A 132 -2.42 5.73 -29.51
CA THR A 132 -3.56 6.62 -29.75
C THR A 132 -4.82 5.74 -29.74
N PRO A 133 -5.57 5.66 -28.62
CA PRO A 133 -6.68 4.74 -28.54
C PRO A 133 -7.93 5.35 -29.20
N ASN A 134 -8.83 4.50 -29.69
CA ASN A 134 -10.11 4.94 -30.27
C ASN A 134 -11.16 5.32 -29.21
N ASN A 135 -10.93 4.94 -27.95
CA ASN A 135 -11.69 5.34 -26.77
C ASN A 135 -10.83 5.16 -25.51
N ALA A 136 -11.30 5.60 -24.35
CA ALA A 136 -10.56 5.57 -23.08
C ALA A 136 -9.88 4.22 -22.75
N CYS A 137 -10.54 3.09 -23.02
CA CYS A 137 -10.00 1.74 -22.78
C CYS A 137 -9.97 0.90 -24.06
N GLY A 138 -9.73 1.58 -25.18
CA GLY A 138 -9.55 0.94 -26.48
C GLY A 138 -8.23 0.17 -26.50
N GLY A 139 -8.28 -1.03 -27.07
CA GLY A 139 -7.08 -1.75 -27.45
C GLY A 139 -6.39 -1.09 -28.64
N GLY A 140 -5.10 -1.35 -28.80
CA GLY A 140 -4.30 -0.83 -29.91
C GLY A 140 -2.88 -1.36 -29.86
N ALA A 141 -2.14 -1.20 -30.96
CA ALA A 141 -0.72 -1.52 -30.98
C ALA A 141 0.05 -0.43 -30.21
N LEU A 142 0.83 -0.85 -29.22
CA LEU A 142 1.71 0.04 -28.48
C LEU A 142 2.93 0.39 -29.34
N ASN A 143 3.28 1.67 -29.41
CA ASN A 143 4.49 2.17 -30.04
C ASN A 143 4.93 3.51 -29.41
N PRO A 144 6.08 3.60 -28.75
CA PRO A 144 6.99 2.48 -28.45
C PRO A 144 6.35 1.49 -27.46
N PHE A 145 6.93 0.29 -27.35
CA PHE A 145 6.48 -0.70 -26.40
C PHE A 145 7.64 -1.46 -25.74
N ALA A 146 7.36 -2.00 -24.57
CA ALA A 146 8.16 -3.02 -23.92
C ALA A 146 7.27 -4.15 -23.43
N SER A 147 7.81 -5.37 -23.41
CA SER A 147 7.06 -6.54 -23.00
C SER A 147 7.93 -7.66 -22.43
N VAL A 148 7.35 -8.44 -21.54
CA VAL A 148 7.84 -9.76 -21.11
C VAL A 148 6.66 -10.74 -21.15
N THR A 149 6.90 -11.98 -21.58
CA THR A 149 5.86 -13.03 -21.73
C THR A 149 6.22 -14.30 -20.97
N GLY A 150 5.22 -15.08 -20.58
CA GLY A 150 5.34 -16.40 -19.95
C GLY A 150 5.37 -16.35 -18.43
N GLN A 151 6.43 -15.77 -17.85
CA GLN A 151 6.53 -15.52 -16.41
C GLN A 151 6.84 -14.05 -16.20
N PRO A 152 5.82 -13.18 -16.20
CA PRO A 152 6.01 -11.75 -16.17
C PRO A 152 6.41 -11.22 -14.80
N GLY A 153 6.06 -11.89 -13.70
CA GLY A 153 6.45 -11.45 -12.36
C GLY A 153 5.85 -12.27 -11.22
N VAL A 154 6.08 -11.79 -9.99
CA VAL A 154 5.60 -12.41 -8.75
C VAL A 154 4.88 -11.39 -7.88
N TRP A 155 3.86 -11.87 -7.16
CA TRP A 155 3.16 -11.11 -6.14
C TRP A 155 3.63 -11.50 -4.75
N THR A 156 3.69 -10.52 -3.86
CA THR A 156 3.94 -10.70 -2.43
C THR A 156 2.93 -9.88 -1.63
N GLY A 157 2.73 -10.22 -0.35
CA GLY A 157 1.75 -9.57 0.52
C GLY A 157 0.49 -10.40 0.72
N GLY A 158 -0.63 -9.74 1.06
CA GLY A 158 -1.90 -10.41 1.36
C GLY A 158 -2.02 -11.04 2.75
N ALA A 159 -0.91 -11.25 3.44
CA ALA A 159 -0.94 -11.68 4.83
C ALA A 159 -1.51 -10.58 5.73
N ASN A 160 -2.42 -10.96 6.63
CA ASN A 160 -2.85 -10.10 7.74
C ASN A 160 -1.66 -9.82 8.64
N VAL A 161 -0.93 -8.73 8.39
CA VAL A 161 0.02 -8.22 9.37
C VAL A 161 -0.84 -7.52 10.42
N ALA A 162 -0.95 -8.14 11.60
CA ALA A 162 -1.68 -7.53 12.71
C ALA A 162 -1.14 -6.10 12.91
N ALA A 163 -2.04 -5.11 12.91
CA ALA A 163 -1.68 -3.74 13.21
C ALA A 163 -0.94 -3.75 14.56
N VAL A 164 0.36 -3.40 14.55
CA VAL A 164 1.09 -3.25 15.81
C VAL A 164 0.44 -2.05 16.51
N PRO A 165 -0.04 -2.18 17.76
CA PRO A 165 -0.56 -1.04 18.49
C PRO A 165 0.54 0.01 18.61
N THR A 166 0.44 1.11 17.86
CA THR A 166 1.35 2.23 18.04
C THR A 166 0.88 3.02 19.25
N VAL A 167 1.76 3.19 20.23
CA VAL A 167 1.49 4.09 21.36
C VAL A 167 1.36 5.49 20.77
N SER A 168 0.20 6.13 20.96
CA SER A 168 -0.01 7.49 20.45
C SER A 168 1.06 8.44 21.01
N GLY A 169 1.40 9.52 20.29
CA GLY A 169 2.37 10.51 20.78
C GLY A 169 2.01 11.07 22.16
N VAL A 170 0.71 11.12 22.48
CA VAL A 170 0.18 11.46 23.81
C VAL A 170 0.52 10.37 24.84
N GLY A 171 0.40 9.09 24.48
CA GLY A 171 0.81 7.97 25.33
C GLY A 171 2.30 8.00 25.68
N LEU A 172 3.17 8.36 24.73
CA LEU A 172 4.59 8.58 24.99
C LEU A 172 4.83 9.77 25.93
N ALA A 173 4.12 10.89 25.73
CA ALA A 173 4.24 12.06 26.59
C ALA A 173 3.77 11.81 28.03
N VAL A 174 2.73 10.99 28.22
CA VAL A 174 2.27 10.60 29.56
C VAL A 174 3.28 9.66 30.23
N LEU A 175 3.85 8.72 29.48
CA LEU A 175 4.88 7.82 30.00
C LEU A 175 6.14 8.59 30.44
N THR A 176 6.59 9.58 29.67
CA THR A 176 7.74 10.40 30.05
C THR A 176 7.44 11.22 31.31
N LEU A 177 6.25 11.79 31.45
CA LEU A 177 5.83 12.51 32.66
C LEU A 177 5.76 11.60 33.89
N LEU A 178 5.27 10.36 33.76
CA LEU A 178 5.25 9.38 34.83
C LEU A 178 6.67 8.99 35.28
N LEU A 179 7.57 8.74 34.33
CA LEU A 179 8.96 8.39 34.62
C LEU A 179 9.70 9.55 35.31
N VAL A 180 9.48 10.80 34.86
CA VAL A 180 10.04 11.99 35.50
C VAL A 180 9.46 12.19 36.91
N GLY A 181 8.15 12.02 37.08
CA GLY A 181 7.50 12.10 38.40
C GLY A 181 8.06 11.07 39.39
N CYS A 182 8.25 9.82 38.96
CA CYS A 182 8.86 8.77 39.78
C CYS A 182 10.33 9.07 40.14
N ALA A 183 11.12 9.62 39.21
CA ALA A 183 12.50 10.00 39.47
C ALA A 183 12.60 11.14 40.50
N LEU A 184 11.75 12.16 40.36
CA LEU A 184 11.68 13.29 41.29
C LEU A 184 11.21 12.85 42.68
N TRP A 185 10.28 11.91 42.78
CA TRP A 185 9.83 11.38 44.06
C TRP A 185 10.95 10.61 44.79
N ARG A 186 11.75 9.80 44.07
CA ARG A 186 12.90 9.09 44.64
C ARG A 186 14.00 10.02 45.14
N LEU A 187 14.22 11.16 44.47
CA LEU A 187 15.21 12.15 44.91
C LEU A 187 14.77 12.87 46.19
N ARG A 188 13.46 13.06 46.39
CA ARG A 188 12.89 13.71 47.58
C ARG A 188 12.91 12.83 48.83
N LEU A 189 12.98 11.51 48.67
CA LEU A 189 12.98 10.54 49.78
C LEU A 189 14.38 10.17 50.31
N ARG A 190 15.47 10.78 49.81
CA ARG A 190 16.81 10.53 50.38
C ARG A 190 16.94 11.27 51.72
N PRO A 191 17.04 10.56 52.86
CA PRO A 191 17.29 11.22 54.15
C PRO A 191 18.72 11.76 54.15
N VAL A 192 18.90 12.98 54.62
CA VAL A 192 20.22 13.54 54.93
C VAL A 192 20.73 12.76 56.15
N VAL A 193 21.66 11.83 55.93
CA VAL A 193 22.43 11.23 57.04
C VAL A 193 23.36 12.33 57.55
N ARG A 194 23.10 12.81 58.76
CA ARG A 194 24.01 13.65 59.56
C ARG A 194 24.49 12.84 60.75
#